data_AF-A0A960WGF0-F1
#
_entry.id   AF-A0A960WGF0-F1
#
_cell.length_a   1.000
_cell.length_b   1.000
_cell.length_c   1.000
_cell.angle_alpha   90.00
_cell.angle_beta   90.00
_cell.angle_gamma   90.00
#
_symmetry.space_group_name_H-M   'P 1'
#
loop_
_entity.id
_entity.type
_entity.pdbx_description
1 polymer ?
#
loop_
_entity_poly.entity_id
_entity_poly.type
_entity_poly.pdbx_seq_one_letter_code
_entity_poly.pdbx_strand_id
1 'polypeptide(L)'
;LELGRSFIRTKYQKDYASLLMLWKGIAKFVVHNPKYHTLFGTVSISNEYSNFSKHLIMDYVKRFTFDDALSRQVKPISPPKGKMKLKEMEESLLYTFIQEIEDVSEMISDYEMEYQGVPVLLKHYLKLGGKIIGFNVDPEFQNCVDGLILVDLRKTESRTLKFYMTKEGHEQFSRFHNLPLA
;
A
#
# COMPACT_ATOMS: atom_id res chain seq x y z
N LEU A 1 8.30 10.16 -8.02
CA LEU A 1 8.72 10.70 -6.71
C LEU A 1 8.88 9.51 -5.78
N GLU A 2 10.11 9.28 -5.31
CA GLU A 2 10.36 8.25 -4.31
C GLU A 2 9.90 8.76 -2.94
N LEU A 3 9.14 7.93 -2.22
CA LEU A 3 8.70 8.18 -0.86
C LEU A 3 9.29 7.09 0.04
N GLY A 4 9.96 7.49 1.11
CA GLY A 4 10.58 6.56 2.04
C GLY A 4 10.88 7.23 3.36
N ARG A 5 11.24 6.42 4.36
CA ARG A 5 11.62 6.89 5.70
C ARG A 5 10.55 7.78 6.37
N SER A 6 9.29 7.56 6.03
CA SER A 6 8.16 8.23 6.67
C SER A 6 8.12 7.85 8.15
N PHE A 7 8.06 8.85 9.03
CA PHE A 7 7.93 8.61 10.46
C PHE A 7 6.93 9.59 11.07
N ILE A 8 6.22 9.11 12.10
CA ILE A 8 5.37 9.93 12.95
C ILE A 8 5.93 9.78 14.36
N ARG A 9 6.21 10.91 15.03
CA ARG A 9 6.69 10.90 16.42
C ARG A 9 5.70 10.15 17.31
N THR A 10 6.18 9.32 18.23
CA THR A 10 5.37 8.42 19.08
C THR A 10 4.13 9.09 19.69
N LYS A 11 4.26 10.32 20.20
CA LYS A 11 3.14 11.08 20.80
C LYS A 11 1.98 11.40 19.84
N TYR A 12 2.19 11.24 18.54
CA TYR A 12 1.23 11.51 17.46
C TYR A 12 0.87 10.24 16.68
N GLN A 13 1.45 9.08 17.04
CA GLN A 13 1.07 7.81 16.45
C GLN A 13 -0.34 7.42 16.92
N LYS A 14 -1.04 6.61 16.12
CA LYS A 14 -2.46 6.26 16.31
C LYS A 14 -3.45 7.44 16.20
N ASP A 15 -2.96 8.66 16.02
CA ASP A 15 -3.77 9.81 15.62
C ASP A 15 -3.91 9.85 14.10
N TYR A 16 -5.15 9.66 13.63
CA TYR A 16 -5.51 9.73 12.22
C TYR A 16 -5.09 11.05 11.56
N ALA A 17 -5.16 12.18 12.30
CA ALA A 17 -4.83 13.49 11.77
C ALA A 17 -3.37 13.59 11.32
N SER A 18 -2.45 12.87 11.99
CA SER A 18 -1.02 12.94 11.67
C SER A 18 -0.70 12.35 10.30
N LEU A 19 -1.22 11.16 10.01
CA LEU A 19 -1.05 10.53 8.71
C LEU A 19 -1.80 11.29 7.62
N LEU A 20 -3.00 11.79 7.93
CA LEU A 20 -3.77 12.64 7.02
C LEU A 20 -2.98 13.90 6.62
N MET A 21 -2.37 14.59 7.58
CA MET A 21 -1.59 15.81 7.31
C MET A 21 -0.35 15.53 6.48
N LEU A 22 0.32 14.39 6.72
CA LEU A 22 1.43 13.95 5.87
C LEU A 22 0.98 13.80 4.41
N TRP A 23 -0.13 13.11 4.18
CA TRP A 23 -0.69 12.93 2.84
C TRP A 23 -1.18 14.24 2.21
N LYS A 24 -1.79 15.14 2.98
CA LYS A 24 -2.13 16.50 2.50
C LYS A 24 -0.88 17.29 2.11
N GLY A 25 0.22 17.15 2.85
CA GLY A 25 1.51 17.73 2.51
C GLY A 25 2.07 17.21 1.18
N ILE A 26 2.07 15.89 0.99
CA ILE A 26 2.48 15.24 -0.26
C ILE A 26 1.58 15.70 -1.42
N ALA A 27 0.26 15.70 -1.24
CA ALA A 27 -0.69 16.15 -2.25
C ALA A 27 -0.45 17.61 -2.64
N LYS A 28 -0.23 18.50 -1.66
CA LYS A 28 0.11 19.91 -1.93
C LYS A 28 1.39 20.03 -2.74
N PHE A 29 2.43 19.26 -2.40
CA PHE A 29 3.68 19.23 -3.17
C PHE A 29 3.45 18.79 -4.62
N VAL A 30 2.68 17.72 -4.83
CA VAL A 30 2.33 17.21 -6.17
C VAL A 30 1.52 18.22 -6.97
N VAL A 31 0.53 18.90 -6.37
CA VAL A 31 -0.25 19.94 -7.06
C VAL A 31 0.65 21.08 -7.56
N HIS A 32 1.63 21.50 -6.77
CA HIS A 32 2.61 22.52 -7.20
C HIS A 32 3.64 21.97 -8.20
N ASN A 33 3.82 20.66 -8.27
CA ASN A 33 4.80 19.99 -9.13
C ASN A 33 4.14 18.82 -9.88
N PRO A 34 3.15 19.07 -10.75
CA PRO A 34 2.26 18.03 -11.27
C PRO A 34 2.98 16.97 -12.11
N LYS A 35 4.18 17.27 -12.62
CA LYS A 35 5.07 16.27 -13.27
C LYS A 35 5.37 15.05 -12.38
N TYR A 36 5.33 15.18 -11.06
CA TYR A 36 5.53 14.09 -10.11
C TYR A 36 4.23 13.35 -9.80
N HIS A 37 3.62 12.75 -10.82
CA HIS A 37 2.34 12.05 -10.69
C HIS A 37 2.48 10.59 -10.19
N THR A 38 3.64 9.96 -10.38
CA THR A 38 3.90 8.61 -9.89
C THR A 38 4.68 8.66 -8.59
N LEU A 39 4.13 8.07 -7.54
CA LEU A 39 4.76 7.88 -6.24
C LEU A 39 5.24 6.42 -6.15
N PHE A 40 6.43 6.18 -5.62
CA PHE A 40 6.89 4.80 -5.38
C PHE A 40 7.75 4.74 -4.12
N GLY A 41 7.88 3.55 -3.54
CA GLY A 41 8.68 3.33 -2.34
C GLY A 41 8.40 1.97 -1.72
N THR A 42 9.01 1.69 -0.58
CA THR A 42 8.72 0.47 0.18
C THR A 42 7.65 0.74 1.24
N VAL A 43 6.75 -0.23 1.40
CA VAL A 43 5.85 -0.31 2.54
C VAL A 43 6.13 -1.61 3.29
N SER A 44 6.42 -1.47 4.59
CA SER A 44 6.89 -2.59 5.40
C SER A 44 5.75 -3.28 6.14
N ILE A 45 5.80 -4.61 6.18
CA ILE A 45 5.01 -5.49 7.04
C ILE A 45 5.97 -5.95 8.15
N SER A 46 5.66 -5.59 9.40
CA SER A 46 6.51 -5.89 10.55
C SER A 46 6.82 -7.38 10.64
N ASN A 47 8.04 -7.73 11.05
CA ASN A 47 8.40 -9.12 11.28
C ASN A 47 7.69 -9.73 12.51
N GLU A 48 7.15 -8.90 13.40
CA GLU A 48 6.35 -9.30 14.56
C GLU A 48 4.99 -9.90 14.17
N TYR A 49 4.47 -9.63 12.97
CA TYR A 49 3.32 -10.39 12.45
C TYR A 49 3.69 -11.87 12.35
N SER A 50 2.72 -12.73 12.64
CA SER A 50 2.87 -14.16 12.41
C SER A 50 3.20 -14.47 10.95
N ASN A 51 3.81 -15.63 10.71
CA ASN A 51 4.05 -16.08 9.34
C ASN A 51 2.73 -16.25 8.56
N PHE A 52 1.64 -16.65 9.22
CA PHE A 52 0.34 -16.76 8.58
C PHE A 52 -0.13 -15.40 8.06
N SER A 53 -0.17 -14.37 8.92
CA SER A 53 -0.61 -13.03 8.53
C SER A 53 0.28 -12.39 7.47
N LYS A 54 1.62 -12.53 7.58
CA LYS A 54 2.56 -12.05 6.55
C LYS A 54 2.24 -12.66 5.18
N HIS A 55 2.05 -13.98 5.11
CA HIS A 55 1.71 -14.63 3.86
C HIS A 55 0.30 -14.23 3.37
N LEU A 56 -0.69 -14.12 4.25
CA LEU A 56 -2.05 -13.73 3.88
C LEU A 56 -2.07 -12.34 3.22
N ILE A 57 -1.37 -11.37 3.82
CA ILE A 57 -1.21 -10.01 3.25
C ILE A 57 -0.53 -10.11 1.89
N MET A 58 0.61 -10.79 1.83
CA MET A 58 1.42 -10.89 0.61
C MET A 58 0.66 -11.56 -0.54
N ASP A 59 -0.08 -12.64 -0.27
CA ASP A 59 -0.79 -13.39 -1.28
C ASP A 59 -2.02 -12.61 -1.77
N TYR A 60 -2.75 -11.92 -0.88
CA TYR A 60 -3.82 -11.00 -1.29
C TYR A 60 -3.32 -9.93 -2.25
N VAL A 61 -2.27 -9.18 -1.88
CA VAL A 61 -1.79 -8.09 -2.74
C VAL A 61 -1.16 -8.61 -4.04
N LYS A 62 -0.52 -9.80 -4.03
CA LYS A 62 -0.05 -10.46 -5.26
C LYS A 62 -1.21 -10.78 -6.21
N ARG A 63 -2.37 -11.12 -5.67
CA ARG A 63 -3.50 -11.57 -6.49
C ARG A 63 -4.32 -10.39 -7.03
N PHE A 64 -4.53 -9.35 -6.23
CA PHE A 64 -5.46 -8.27 -6.57
C PHE A 64 -4.78 -6.96 -6.98
N THR A 65 -3.54 -6.71 -6.55
CA THR A 65 -2.89 -5.41 -6.72
C THR A 65 -1.53 -5.50 -7.40
N PHE A 66 -1.11 -6.68 -7.85
CA PHE A 66 0.19 -6.87 -8.48
C PHE A 66 0.19 -6.40 -9.94
N ASP A 67 1.30 -5.79 -10.36
CA ASP A 67 1.53 -5.44 -11.77
C ASP A 67 2.60 -6.38 -12.36
N ASP A 68 2.15 -7.36 -13.15
CA ASP A 68 3.03 -8.36 -13.77
C ASP A 68 4.02 -7.75 -14.78
N ALA A 69 3.69 -6.64 -15.42
CA ALA A 69 4.57 -6.01 -16.40
C ALA A 69 5.71 -5.26 -15.70
N LEU A 70 5.38 -4.51 -14.64
CA LEU A 70 6.37 -3.77 -13.86
C LEU A 70 7.20 -4.67 -12.95
N SER A 71 6.63 -5.74 -12.40
CA SER A 71 7.36 -6.67 -11.53
C SER A 71 8.54 -7.36 -12.24
N ARG A 72 8.44 -7.59 -13.56
CA ARG A 72 9.55 -8.12 -14.38
C ARG A 72 10.73 -7.16 -14.51
N GLN A 73 10.55 -5.88 -14.16
CA GLN A 73 11.60 -4.86 -14.23
C GLN A 73 12.39 -4.73 -12.92
N VAL A 74 11.99 -5.45 -11.88
CA VAL A 74 12.63 -5.40 -10.56
C VAL A 74 13.01 -6.81 -10.11
N LYS A 75 14.14 -6.93 -9.41
CA LYS A 75 14.59 -8.19 -8.83
C LYS A 75 14.84 -7.99 -7.33
N PRO A 76 14.19 -8.77 -6.45
CA PRO A 76 14.46 -8.66 -5.02
C PRO A 76 15.87 -9.18 -4.71
N ILE A 77 16.55 -8.50 -3.79
CA ILE A 77 17.88 -8.90 -3.31
C ILE A 77 17.73 -10.12 -2.39
N SER A 78 16.79 -10.03 -1.45
CA SER A 78 16.47 -11.04 -0.45
C SER A 78 14.98 -11.38 -0.53
N PRO A 79 14.55 -12.27 -1.44
CA PRO A 79 13.13 -12.61 -1.56
C PRO A 79 12.60 -13.28 -0.28
N PRO A 80 11.36 -13.00 0.14
CA PRO A 80 10.73 -13.72 1.24
C PRO A 80 10.69 -15.22 0.98
N LYS A 81 10.95 -16.00 2.03
CA LYS A 81 10.94 -17.46 1.97
C LYS A 81 9.58 -17.98 2.39
N GLY A 82 9.10 -18.99 1.66
CA GLY A 82 7.83 -19.67 1.96
C GLY A 82 6.71 -19.27 1.01
N LYS A 83 5.74 -20.17 0.92
CA LYS A 83 4.41 -19.91 0.37
C LYS A 83 3.44 -20.40 1.44
N MET A 84 2.26 -19.80 1.51
CA MET A 84 1.19 -20.43 2.27
C MET A 84 0.90 -21.80 1.62
N LYS A 85 1.08 -22.88 2.37
CA LYS A 85 0.78 -24.24 1.89
C LYS A 85 -0.65 -24.56 2.27
N LEU A 86 -1.61 -24.00 1.54
CA LEU A 86 -3.01 -24.43 1.60
C LEU A 86 -3.25 -25.53 0.56
N LYS A 87 -4.19 -26.44 0.82
CA LYS A 87 -4.71 -27.29 -0.25
C LYS A 87 -5.52 -26.41 -1.21
N GLU A 88 -5.55 -26.75 -2.50
CA GLU A 88 -6.25 -25.96 -3.54
C GLU A 88 -7.72 -25.66 -3.17
N MET A 89 -8.41 -26.60 -2.55
CA MET A 89 -9.79 -26.42 -2.09
C MET A 89 -9.90 -25.41 -0.93
N GLU A 90 -8.96 -25.44 0.03
CA GLU A 90 -8.91 -24.51 1.16
C GLU A 90 -8.57 -23.09 0.69
N GLU A 91 -7.68 -22.98 -0.28
CA GLU A 91 -7.34 -21.73 -0.94
C GLU A 91 -8.56 -21.15 -1.68
N SER A 92 -9.24 -21.95 -2.50
CA SER A 92 -10.45 -21.53 -3.21
C SER A 92 -11.55 -21.04 -2.26
N LEU A 93 -11.79 -21.77 -1.16
CA LEU A 93 -12.75 -21.36 -0.14
C LEU A 93 -12.34 -20.06 0.53
N LEU A 94 -11.08 -19.91 0.95
CA LEU A 94 -10.56 -18.70 1.58
C LEU A 94 -10.81 -17.46 0.72
N TYR A 95 -10.51 -17.54 -0.58
CA TYR A 95 -10.70 -16.41 -1.50
C TYR A 95 -12.13 -16.26 -2.03
N THR A 96 -13.05 -17.14 -1.65
CA THR A 96 -14.48 -16.86 -1.80
C THR A 96 -14.89 -15.80 -0.77
N PHE A 97 -14.31 -15.85 0.44
CA PHE A 97 -14.57 -14.89 1.52
C PHE A 97 -13.72 -13.62 1.46
N ILE A 98 -12.53 -13.68 0.83
CA ILE A 98 -11.66 -12.50 0.65
C ILE A 98 -11.90 -11.86 -0.71
N GLN A 99 -12.55 -10.71 -0.71
CA GLN A 99 -12.71 -9.87 -1.91
C GLN A 99 -11.96 -8.55 -1.75
N GLU A 100 -11.96 -7.99 -0.54
CA GLU A 100 -11.38 -6.68 -0.22
C GLU A 100 -10.25 -6.79 0.82
N ILE A 101 -9.42 -5.75 0.91
CA ILE A 101 -8.32 -5.72 1.90
C ILE A 101 -8.87 -5.65 3.33
N GLU A 102 -10.09 -5.14 3.50
CA GLU A 102 -10.82 -5.15 4.76
C GLU A 102 -11.08 -6.57 5.27
N ASP A 103 -11.42 -7.53 4.41
CA ASP A 103 -11.63 -8.94 4.80
C ASP A 103 -10.34 -9.58 5.34
N VAL A 104 -9.21 -9.28 4.70
CA VAL A 104 -7.88 -9.67 5.18
C VAL A 104 -7.58 -9.02 6.53
N SER A 105 -7.94 -7.75 6.68
CA SER A 105 -7.73 -7.00 7.92
C SER A 105 -8.53 -7.56 9.08
N GLU A 106 -9.77 -8.02 8.85
CA GLU A 106 -10.62 -8.67 9.86
C GLU A 106 -10.01 -9.99 10.30
N MET A 107 -9.68 -10.89 9.37
CA MET A 107 -9.05 -12.18 9.70
C MET A 107 -7.73 -12.04 10.46
N ILE A 108 -6.90 -11.06 10.11
CA ILE A 108 -5.66 -10.80 10.84
C ILE A 108 -5.96 -10.28 12.24
N SER A 109 -7.01 -9.47 12.42
CA SER A 109 -7.40 -8.97 13.75
C SER A 109 -7.90 -10.08 14.65
N ASP A 110 -8.54 -11.11 14.10
CA ASP A 110 -8.97 -12.31 14.84
C ASP A 110 -7.79 -13.25 15.17
N TYR A 111 -6.77 -13.28 14.32
CA TYR A 111 -5.62 -14.18 14.45
C TYR A 111 -4.49 -13.62 15.31
N GLU A 112 -4.22 -12.31 15.23
CA GLU A 112 -3.11 -11.66 15.90
C GLU A 112 -3.53 -11.10 17.27
N MET A 113 -2.64 -11.20 18.28
CA MET A 113 -2.90 -10.59 19.60
C MET A 113 -2.51 -9.10 19.63
N GLU A 114 -1.43 -8.73 18.94
CA GLU A 114 -0.84 -7.38 19.03
C GLU A 114 -1.25 -6.46 17.87
N TYR A 115 -1.65 -7.05 16.74
CA TYR A 115 -1.93 -6.33 15.50
C TYR A 115 -3.41 -6.29 15.18
N GLN A 116 -3.93 -5.10 14.89
CA GLN A 116 -5.32 -4.87 14.50
C GLN A 116 -5.44 -4.82 12.97
N GLY A 117 -5.12 -5.95 12.34
CA GLY A 117 -5.25 -6.15 10.91
C GLY A 117 -4.05 -5.73 10.07
N VAL A 118 -4.32 -5.43 8.79
CA VAL A 118 -3.28 -5.03 7.80
C VAL A 118 -2.62 -3.71 8.19
N PRO A 119 -1.30 -3.52 7.98
CA PRO A 119 -0.62 -2.26 8.22
C PRO A 119 -1.35 -1.07 7.59
N VAL A 120 -1.62 -0.04 8.39
CA VAL A 120 -2.43 1.12 7.99
C VAL A 120 -1.88 1.80 6.73
N LEU A 121 -0.55 1.94 6.62
CA LEU A 121 0.08 2.52 5.43
C LEU A 121 -0.17 1.69 4.17
N LEU A 122 -0.09 0.36 4.26
CA LEU A 122 -0.38 -0.52 3.12
C LEU A 122 -1.83 -0.32 2.65
N LYS A 123 -2.80 -0.35 3.58
CA LYS A 123 -4.21 -0.07 3.26
C LYS A 123 -4.39 1.27 2.56
N HIS A 124 -3.71 2.32 3.04
CA HIS A 124 -3.78 3.64 2.42
C HIS A 124 -3.23 3.66 0.99
N TYR A 125 -2.07 3.07 0.75
CA TYR A 125 -1.52 3.01 -0.60
C TYR A 125 -2.42 2.21 -1.55
N LEU A 126 -3.01 1.09 -1.10
CA LEU A 126 -3.94 0.31 -1.92
C LEU A 126 -5.20 1.11 -2.26
N LYS A 127 -5.76 1.89 -1.32
CA LYS A 127 -6.89 2.81 -1.57
C LYS A 127 -6.56 3.93 -2.57
N LEU A 128 -5.29 4.26 -2.75
CA LEU A 128 -4.83 5.18 -3.79
C LEU A 128 -4.64 4.50 -5.16
N GLY A 129 -4.95 3.21 -5.27
CA GLY A 129 -4.69 2.41 -6.48
C GLY A 129 -3.25 1.90 -6.56
N GLY A 130 -2.56 1.82 -5.43
CA GLY A 130 -1.19 1.34 -5.34
C GLY A 130 -1.04 -0.10 -5.83
N LYS A 131 0.00 -0.33 -6.62
CA LYS A 131 0.37 -1.62 -7.18
C LYS A 131 1.65 -2.12 -6.55
N ILE A 132 1.61 -3.34 -6.02
CA ILE A 132 2.82 -4.01 -5.52
C ILE A 132 3.54 -4.62 -6.73
N ILE A 133 4.86 -4.44 -6.80
CA ILE A 133 5.68 -4.95 -7.91
C ILE A 133 6.82 -5.86 -7.45
N GLY A 134 7.00 -6.04 -6.15
CA GLY A 134 8.00 -6.96 -5.61
C GLY A 134 7.98 -7.00 -4.09
N PHE A 135 8.57 -8.07 -3.56
CA PHE A 135 8.78 -8.22 -2.12
C PHE A 135 10.23 -8.51 -1.80
N ASN A 136 10.71 -7.91 -0.71
CA ASN A 136 12.04 -8.12 -0.18
C ASN A 136 11.95 -8.31 1.35
N VAL A 137 12.86 -9.08 1.93
CA VAL A 137 13.10 -9.11 3.37
C VAL A 137 14.26 -8.18 3.66
N ASP A 138 14.06 -7.22 4.56
CA ASP A 138 15.10 -6.24 4.92
C ASP A 138 15.75 -6.60 6.28
N PRO A 139 16.99 -7.15 6.30
CA PRO A 139 17.70 -7.45 7.54
C PRO A 139 18.08 -6.21 8.34
N GLU A 140 18.24 -5.05 7.69
CA GLU A 140 18.57 -3.78 8.36
C GLU A 140 17.35 -3.17 9.04
N PHE A 141 16.13 -3.62 8.68
CA PHE A 141 14.88 -3.20 9.28
C PHE A 141 14.15 -4.37 9.98
N GLN A 142 14.87 -5.05 10.88
CA GLN A 142 14.35 -6.13 11.74
C GLN A 142 13.75 -7.33 10.97
N ASN A 143 14.25 -7.62 9.77
CA ASN A 143 13.73 -8.66 8.89
C ASN A 143 12.26 -8.47 8.51
N CYS A 144 11.78 -7.23 8.41
CA CYS A 144 10.45 -6.95 7.91
C CYS A 144 10.31 -7.41 6.45
N VAL A 145 9.07 -7.60 6.02
CA VAL A 145 8.77 -7.81 4.60
C VAL A 145 8.41 -6.47 3.98
N ASP A 146 9.24 -5.99 3.07
CA ASP A 146 8.96 -4.80 2.27
C ASP A 146 8.22 -5.18 0.99
N GLY A 147 7.09 -4.52 0.75
CA GLY A 147 6.45 -4.47 -0.55
C GLY A 147 6.89 -3.22 -1.29
N LEU A 148 7.53 -3.38 -2.45
CA LEU A 148 7.78 -2.26 -3.35
C LEU A 148 6.45 -1.87 -4.00
N ILE A 149 5.97 -0.67 -3.68
CA ILE A 149 4.67 -0.17 -4.12
C ILE A 149 4.83 1.02 -5.07
N LEU A 150 3.94 1.10 -6.05
CA LEU A 150 3.85 2.19 -7.02
C LEU A 150 2.41 2.70 -7.10
N VAL A 151 2.22 4.03 -7.01
CA VAL A 151 0.94 4.71 -7.15
C VAL A 151 1.03 5.67 -8.31
N ASP A 152 0.16 5.53 -9.31
CA ASP A 152 -0.02 6.54 -10.34
C ASP A 152 -1.24 7.40 -10.01
N LEU A 153 -0.99 8.62 -9.53
CA LEU A 153 -2.06 9.53 -9.09
C LEU A 153 -3.02 9.92 -10.22
N ARG A 154 -2.65 9.73 -11.48
CA ARG A 154 -3.56 9.95 -12.62
C ARG A 154 -4.66 8.88 -12.72
N LYS A 155 -4.44 7.72 -12.08
CA LYS A 155 -5.35 6.57 -12.06
C LYS A 155 -6.08 6.42 -10.72
N THR A 156 -5.73 7.22 -9.72
CA THR A 156 -6.43 7.24 -8.43
C THR A 156 -7.83 7.82 -8.60
N GLU A 157 -8.80 7.31 -7.84
CA GLU A 157 -10.17 7.82 -7.88
C GLU A 157 -10.24 9.34 -7.60
N SER A 158 -10.99 10.05 -8.44
CA SER A 158 -11.17 11.51 -8.37
C SER A 158 -11.64 11.98 -6.98
N ARG A 159 -12.57 11.24 -6.35
CA ARG A 159 -13.05 11.55 -5.00
C ARG A 159 -11.91 11.53 -3.97
N THR A 160 -11.07 10.51 -4.01
CA THR A 160 -9.93 10.35 -3.11
C THR A 160 -8.87 11.42 -3.37
N LEU A 161 -8.55 11.72 -4.63
CA LEU A 161 -7.60 12.79 -4.96
C LEU A 161 -8.09 14.16 -4.49
N LYS A 162 -9.36 14.52 -4.75
CA LYS A 162 -9.96 15.80 -4.30
C LYS A 162 -9.90 15.95 -2.79
N PHE A 163 -10.06 14.87 -2.04
CA PHE A 163 -9.96 14.91 -0.57
C PHE A 163 -8.58 15.36 -0.08
N TYR A 164 -7.50 14.93 -0.74
CA TYR A 164 -6.13 15.32 -0.36
C TYR A 164 -5.65 16.61 -1.04
N MET A 165 -6.00 16.83 -2.31
CA MET A 165 -5.53 17.94 -3.14
C MET A 165 -6.39 19.21 -3.06
N THR A 166 -7.55 19.15 -2.40
CA THR A 166 -8.68 20.08 -2.60
C THR A 166 -9.30 19.98 -4.00
N LYS A 167 -10.44 20.64 -4.19
CA LYS A 167 -11.11 20.69 -5.50
C LYS A 167 -10.25 21.43 -6.52
N GLU A 168 -9.72 22.59 -6.13
CA GLU A 168 -8.91 23.47 -6.98
C GLU A 168 -7.58 22.79 -7.36
N GLY A 169 -6.92 22.16 -6.39
CA GLY A 169 -5.66 21.45 -6.66
C GLY A 169 -5.85 20.24 -7.57
N HIS A 170 -6.95 19.49 -7.39
CA HIS A 170 -7.31 18.41 -8.32
C HIS A 170 -7.58 18.94 -9.73
N GLU A 171 -8.33 20.03 -9.90
CA GLU A 171 -8.57 20.62 -11.23
C GLU A 171 -7.26 21.05 -11.90
N GLN A 172 -6.35 21.68 -11.16
CA GLN A 172 -5.02 22.06 -11.68
C GLN A 172 -4.22 20.83 -12.11
N PHE A 173 -4.15 19.80 -11.27
CA PHE A 173 -3.44 18.56 -11.57
C PHE A 173 -4.02 17.86 -12.80
N SER A 174 -5.35 17.74 -12.87
CA SER A 174 -6.05 17.10 -13.98
C SER A 174 -5.89 17.84 -15.29
N ARG A 175 -5.94 19.19 -15.28
CA ARG A 175 -5.65 20.00 -16.49
C ARG A 175 -4.22 19.78 -16.99
N PHE A 176 -3.23 19.73 -16.10
CA PHE A 176 -1.84 19.49 -16.50
C PHE A 176 -1.65 18.13 -17.21
N HIS A 177 -2.38 17.10 -16.77
CA HIS A 177 -2.30 15.75 -17.32
C HIS A 177 -3.35 15.42 -18.39
N ASN A 178 -4.17 16.39 -18.81
CA ASN A 178 -5.30 16.20 -19.74
C ASN A 178 -6.28 15.10 -19.26
N LEU A 179 -6.55 15.04 -17.96
CA LEU A 179 -7.49 14.09 -17.36
C LEU A 179 -8.92 14.65 -17.38
N PRO A 180 -9.96 13.79 -17.47
CA PRO A 180 -11.34 14.22 -17.36
C PRO A 180 -11.60 14.90 -16.02
N LEU A 181 -12.26 16.06 -16.06
CA LEU A 181 -12.77 16.72 -14.86
C LEU A 181 -14.13 16.09 -14.49
N ALA A 182 -14.09 14.99 -13.75
CA ALA A 182 -15.26 14.44 -13.05
C ALA A 182 -15.64 15.30 -11.84
#